data_AF-A4WZ21-F1
#
_entry.id   AF-A4WZ21-F1
#
_cell.length_a   1.000
_cell.length_b   1.000
_cell.length_c   1.000
_cell.angle_alpha   90.00
_cell.angle_beta   90.00
_cell.angle_gamma   90.00
#
_symmetry.space_group_name_H-M   'P 1'
#
loop_
_entity.id
_entity.type
_entity.pdbx_description
1 polymer ?
#
loop_
_entity_poly.entity_id
_entity_poly.type
_entity_poly.pdbx_seq_one_letter_code
_entity_poly.pdbx_strand_id
1 'polypeptide(L)' 'MGFARGEPPSWSVPGSQAGNWAGAQVVNHTEEGDAAMVWKAPTDQRFDFATTGRNRRMPVDVDGLKFVSFFTPMKD' A
#
# COMPACT_ATOMS: atom_id res chain seq x y z
N MET A 1 -11.43 -7.14 1.68
CA MET A 1 -10.91 -6.18 2.68
C MET A 1 -12.02 -5.16 2.94
N GLY A 2 -12.72 -5.25 4.07
CA GLY A 2 -13.76 -4.29 4.45
C GLY A 2 -13.13 -3.22 5.34
N PHE A 3 -13.12 -1.97 4.90
CA PHE A 3 -12.65 -0.86 5.73
C PHE A 3 -13.73 -0.52 6.78
N ALA A 4 -13.35 -0.41 8.04
CA ALA A 4 -14.22 0.13 9.08
C ALA A 4 -14.62 1.56 8.69
N ARG A 5 -15.89 1.93 8.88
CA ARG A 5 -16.39 3.29 8.58
C ARG A 5 -15.56 4.30 9.39
N GLY A 6 -14.78 5.13 8.69
CA GLY A 6 -14.09 6.28 9.28
C GLY A 6 -12.56 6.29 9.12
N GLU A 7 -11.92 5.16 8.80
CA GLU A 7 -10.48 5.15 8.57
C GLU A 7 -10.12 5.28 7.09
N PRO A 8 -9.16 6.15 6.74
CA PRO A 8 -8.67 6.24 5.38
C PRO A 8 -8.01 4.91 4.99
N PRO A 9 -8.13 4.46 3.72
CA PRO A 9 -7.45 3.26 3.27
C PRO A 9 -5.94 3.40 3.48
N SER A 10 -5.26 2.27 3.67
CA SER A 10 -3.83 2.19 4.00
C SER A 10 -2.88 2.84 2.97
N TRP A 11 -3.37 3.11 1.75
CA TRP A 11 -2.67 3.84 0.70
C TRP A 11 -2.92 5.36 0.71
N SER A 12 -3.69 5.88 1.67
CA SER A 12 -3.99 7.32 1.72
C SER A 12 -2.76 8.13 2.06
N VAL A 13 -2.55 9.20 1.30
CA VAL A 13 -1.45 10.13 1.49
C VAL A 13 -1.95 11.32 2.31
N PRO A 14 -1.41 11.55 3.53
CA PRO A 14 -1.82 12.68 4.36
C PRO A 14 -1.73 14.01 3.60
N GLY A 15 -2.84 14.76 3.55
CA GLY A 15 -2.90 16.06 2.88
C GLY A 15 -2.93 16.04 1.35
N SER A 16 -2.93 14.86 0.69
CA SER A 16 -2.97 14.76 -0.78
C SER A 16 -4.23 14.07 -1.27
N GLN A 17 -5.19 14.87 -1.74
CA GLN A 17 -6.40 14.35 -2.38
C GLN A 17 -6.07 13.62 -3.70
N ALA A 18 -5.10 14.14 -4.49
CA ALA A 18 -4.69 13.53 -5.75
C ALA A 18 -4.03 12.14 -5.55
N GLY A 19 -3.19 11.98 -4.51
CA GLY A 19 -2.59 10.70 -4.16
C GLY A 19 -3.65 9.66 -3.79
N ASN A 20 -4.69 10.10 -3.09
CA ASN A 20 -5.81 9.24 -2.73
C ASN A 20 -6.60 8.78 -3.97
N TRP A 21 -6.85 9.68 -4.93
CA TRP A 21 -7.52 9.31 -6.17
C TRP A 21 -6.70 8.32 -7.01
N ALA A 22 -5.39 8.54 -7.13
CA ALA A 22 -4.51 7.63 -7.88
C ALA A 22 -4.50 6.21 -7.28
N GLY A 23 -4.41 6.10 -5.94
CA GLY A 23 -4.46 4.80 -5.26
C GLY A 23 -5.78 4.06 -5.48
N ALA A 24 -6.91 4.78 -5.42
CA ALA A 24 -8.22 4.19 -5.71
C ALA A 24 -8.32 3.63 -7.13
N GLN A 25 -7.80 4.35 -8.12
CA GLN A 25 -7.79 3.89 -9.52
C GLN A 25 -6.95 2.62 -9.70
N VAL A 26 -5.76 2.57 -9.09
CA VAL A 26 -4.91 1.37 -9.15
C VAL A 26 -5.66 0.18 -8.55
N VAL A 27 -6.25 0.32 -7.35
CA VAL A 27 -7.00 -0.76 -6.72
C VAL A 27 -8.17 -1.24 -7.58
N ASN A 28 -8.94 -0.33 -8.18
CA ASN A 28 -10.11 -0.67 -8.99
C ASN A 28 -9.76 -1.33 -10.32
N HIS A 29 -8.54 -1.12 -10.84
CA HIS A 29 -8.10 -1.62 -12.14
C HIS A 29 -6.98 -2.68 -12.06
N THR A 30 -6.62 -3.14 -10.86
CA THR A 30 -5.61 -4.20 -10.67
C THR A 30 -6.14 -5.60 -11.02
N GLU A 31 -7.47 -5.81 -10.99
CA GLU A 31 -8.10 -7.11 -11.24
C GLU A 31 -7.45 -8.23 -10.41
N GLU A 32 -6.99 -9.32 -11.05
CA GLU A 32 -6.29 -10.44 -10.41
C GLU A 32 -4.78 -10.25 -10.29
N GLY A 33 -4.28 -9.10 -10.74
CA GLY A 33 -2.87 -8.74 -10.73
C GLY A 33 -2.38 -8.24 -9.37
N ASP A 34 -1.11 -7.85 -9.38
CA ASP A 34 -0.42 -7.27 -8.23
C ASP A 34 0.10 -5.88 -8.59
N ALA A 35 -0.01 -4.93 -7.65
CA ALA A 35 0.58 -3.61 -7.82
C ALA A 35 1.27 -3.11 -6.55
N ALA A 36 2.32 -2.32 -6.75
CA ALA A 36 2.99 -1.55 -5.71
C ALA A 36 2.95 -0.08 -6.10
N MET A 37 2.57 0.77 -5.15
CA MET A 37 2.50 2.22 -5.30
C MET A 37 3.50 2.84 -4.34
N VAL A 38 4.30 3.80 -4.83
CA VAL A 38 5.32 4.51 -4.04
C VAL A 38 5.18 5.99 -4.31
N TRP A 39 5.26 6.81 -3.27
CA TRP A 39 5.17 8.26 -3.37
C TRP A 39 6.10 8.96 -2.39
N LYS A 40 6.35 10.24 -2.63
CA LYS A 40 7.08 11.09 -1.70
C LYS A 40 6.22 11.40 -0.48
N ALA A 41 6.77 11.20 0.72
CA ALA A 41 6.06 11.43 1.98
C ALA A 41 6.91 12.27 2.94
N PRO A 42 6.30 13.04 3.87
CA PRO A 42 7.02 13.82 4.88
C PRO A 42 7.48 12.93 6.05
N THR A 43 8.06 11.78 5.75
CA THR A 43 8.64 10.82 6.72
C THR A 43 10.17 10.92 6.70
N ASP A 44 10.83 10.28 7.67
CA ASP A 44 12.30 10.19 7.69
C ASP A 44 12.88 9.46 6.47
N GLN A 45 12.17 8.45 5.99
CA GLN A 45 12.53 7.72 4.76
C GLN A 45 12.29 8.56 3.48
N ARG A 46 11.57 9.68 3.57
CA ARG A 46 11.19 10.58 2.45
C ARG A 46 10.30 9.95 1.37
N PHE A 47 9.87 8.71 1.57
CA PHE A 47 8.87 8.02 0.77
C PHE A 47 7.91 7.25 1.65
N ASP A 48 6.79 6.85 1.07
CA ASP A 48 5.90 5.85 1.61
C ASP A 48 5.35 4.99 0.46
N PHE A 49 4.81 3.82 0.79
CA PHE A 49 4.34 2.84 -0.18
C PHE A 49 3.17 2.00 0.33
N ALA A 50 2.46 1.41 -0.63
CA ALA A 50 1.38 0.46 -0.41
C ALA A 50 1.36 -0.58 -1.54
N THR A 51 0.74 -1.73 -1.27
CA THR A 51 0.58 -2.82 -2.23
C THR A 51 -0.88 -3.24 -2.31
N THR A 52 -1.30 -3.76 -3.47
CA THR A 52 -2.60 -4.40 -3.68
C THR A 52 -2.41 -5.70 -4.49
N GLY A 53 -3.33 -6.65 -4.34
CA GLY A 53 -3.20 -8.00 -4.90
C GLY A 53 -2.61 -9.02 -3.92
N ARG A 54 -2.11 -10.14 -4.45
CA ARG A 54 -1.50 -11.27 -3.74
C ARG A 54 0.04 -11.20 -3.74
N ASN A 55 0.57 -9.99 -3.56
CA ASN A 55 1.99 -9.73 -3.52
C ASN A 55 2.73 -10.61 -2.50
N ARG A 56 3.86 -11.21 -2.90
CA ARG A 56 4.81 -11.84 -1.95
C ARG A 56 5.74 -10.82 -1.26
N ARG A 57 5.58 -9.55 -1.58
CA ARG A 57 6.29 -8.40 -1.01
C ARG A 57 5.25 -7.54 -0.32
N MET A 58 5.03 -7.75 0.98
CA MET A 58 3.98 -7.01 1.70
C MET A 58 4.59 -5.99 2.66
N PRO A 59 3.97 -4.80 2.80
CA PRO A 59 4.33 -3.86 3.84
C PRO A 59 4.23 -4.50 5.22
N VAL A 60 5.21 -4.21 6.08
CA VAL A 60 5.20 -4.57 7.51
C VAL A 60 5.66 -3.37 8.33
N ASP A 61 5.01 -3.15 9.47
CA ASP A 61 5.45 -2.16 10.46
C ASP A 61 6.42 -2.84 11.44
N VAL A 62 7.61 -2.27 11.59
CA VAL A 62 8.58 -2.67 12.61
C VAL A 62 8.99 -1.41 13.35
N ASP A 63 8.53 -1.27 14.59
CA ASP A 63 8.79 -0.13 15.48
C ASP A 63 8.46 1.24 14.84
N GLY A 64 7.32 1.32 14.13
CA GLY A 64 6.86 2.55 13.48
C GLY A 64 7.56 2.87 12.17
N LEU A 65 8.44 1.99 11.69
CA LEU A 65 9.06 2.08 10.37
C LEU A 65 8.42 1.06 9.43
N LYS A 66 8.00 1.52 8.25
CA LYS A 66 7.44 0.66 7.21
C LYS A 66 8.57 -0.02 6.42
N PHE A 67 8.52 -1.35 6.33
CA PHE A 67 9.44 -2.20 5.58
C PHE A 67 8.70 -3.16 4.64
N VAL A 68 9.45 -3.93 3.85
CA VAL A 68 8.91 -4.98 2.97
C VAL A 68 9.28 -6.34 3.54
N SER A 69 8.27 -7.15 3.86
CA SER A 69 8.45 -8.57 4.15
C SER A 69 8.42 -9.38 2.86
N PHE A 70 9.27 -10.40 2.76
CA PHE A 70 9.39 -11.29 1.61
C PHE A 70 8.84 -12.68 1.97
N PHE A 71 7.69 -13.02 1.40
CA PHE A 71 7.08 -14.34 1.55
C PHE A 71 7.60 -15.30 0.49
N THR A 72 7.78 -16.56 0.90
CA THR A 72 8.07 -17.64 -0.05
C THR A 72 6.90 -17.85 -1.02
N PRO A 73 7.15 -18.35 -2.23
CA PRO A 73 6.07 -18.89 -3.07
C PRO A 73 5.23 -19.88 -2.25
N MET A 74 3.90 -19.82 -2.36
CA MET A 74 3.08 -20.97 -1.96
C MET A 74 3.56 -22.17 -2.78
N LYS A 75 3.74 -23.32 -2.12
CA LYS A 75 3.87 -24.59 -2.84
C LYS A 75 2.51 -24.87 -3.49
N ASP A 76 2.53 -25.24 -4.75
CA ASP A 76 1.35 -25.77 -5.47
C ASP A 76 0.78 -27.00 -4.75
#